data_AF-A0A9P4U173-F1
#
_entry.id   AF-A0A9P4U173-F1
#
_cell.length_a   1.000
_cell.length_b   1.000
_cell.length_c   1.000
_cell.angle_alpha   90.00
_cell.angle_beta   90.00
_cell.angle_gamma   90.00
#
_symmetry.space_group_name_H-M   'P 1'
#
loop_
_entity.id
_entity.type
_entity.pdbx_description
1 polymer ?
#
loop_
_entity_poly.entity_id
_entity_poly.type
_entity_poly.pdbx_seq_one_letter_code
_entity_poly.pdbx_strand_id
1 'polypeptide(L)' 'MFQFDSTSALTVVDMQNGYCHKDGSFARLGIRTDPTTIVPRINELLSEFRANDAVAIDMIDSNNSKIFYRCLGMPMF' A
#
# COMPACT_ATOMS: atom_id res chain seq x y z
N MET A 1 -28.59 -7.99 4.00
CA MET A 1 -27.81 -8.58 5.09
C MET A 1 -26.41 -8.82 4.54
N PHE A 2 -25.39 -8.12 5.05
CA PHE A 2 -24.01 -8.32 4.61
C PHE A 2 -23.41 -9.46 5.41
N GLN A 3 -22.93 -10.49 4.72
CA GLN A 3 -22.18 -11.57 5.33
C GLN A 3 -20.71 -11.21 5.22
N PHE A 4 -20.10 -10.88 6.36
CA PHE A 4 -18.66 -10.65 6.43
C PHE A 4 -17.99 -12.01 6.57
N ASP A 5 -17.16 -12.36 5.59
CA ASP A 5 -16.26 -13.48 5.73
C ASP A 5 -15.12 -13.08 6.69
N SER A 6 -14.67 -14.02 7.53
CA SER A 6 -13.60 -13.83 8.50
C SER A 6 -12.20 -13.91 7.87
N THR A 7 -12.10 -13.76 6.55
CA THR A 7 -10.85 -13.80 5.80
C THR A 7 -9.96 -12.62 6.19
N SER A 8 -8.72 -12.92 6.55
CA SER A 8 -7.71 -11.88 6.82
C SER A 8 -7.40 -11.10 5.55
N ALA A 9 -7.28 -9.78 5.67
CA ALA A 9 -6.86 -8.90 4.60
C ALA A 9 -5.56 -8.16 4.97
N LEU A 10 -4.66 -8.02 4.00
CA LEU A 10 -3.50 -7.15 4.12
C LEU A 10 -3.84 -5.79 3.53
N THR A 11 -3.70 -4.73 4.32
CA THR A 11 -3.89 -3.35 3.85
C THR A 11 -2.56 -2.61 3.86
N VAL A 12 -2.18 -2.06 2.71
CA VAL A 12 -1.01 -1.19 2.55
C VAL A 12 -1.51 0.24 2.35
N VAL A 13 -1.08 1.17 3.20
CA VAL A 13 -1.63 2.54 3.24
C VAL A 13 -0.60 3.54 2.75
N ASP A 14 -0.99 4.38 1.79
CA ASP A 14 -0.27 5.58 1.34
C ASP A 14 1.21 5.35 0.96
N MET A 15 1.53 4.15 0.43
CA MET A 15 2.84 3.82 -0.14
C MET A 15 3.05 4.43 -1.54
N GLN A 16 2.64 5.69 -1.71
CA GLN A 16 2.73 6.42 -2.98
C GLN A 16 3.99 7.29 -3.02
N ASN A 17 4.44 7.60 -4.24
CA ASN A 17 5.60 8.46 -4.46
C ASN A 17 5.48 9.85 -3.80
N GLY A 18 4.28 10.38 -3.62
CA GLY A 18 4.05 11.64 -2.90
C GLY A 18 4.56 11.63 -1.45
N TYR A 19 4.48 10.47 -0.79
CA TYR A 19 4.92 10.26 0.59
C TYR A 19 6.32 9.68 0.65
N CYS A 20 6.61 8.68 -0.19
CA CYS A 20 7.80 7.84 -0.04
C CYS A 20 9.00 8.28 -0.89
N HIS A 21 8.80 8.99 -2.00
CA HIS A 21 9.90 9.32 -2.91
C HIS A 21 10.71 10.53 -2.40
N LYS A 22 12.02 10.51 -2.65
CA LYS A 22 12.95 11.61 -2.26
C LYS A 22 12.60 12.97 -2.87
N ASP A 23 11.86 12.98 -3.97
CA ASP A 23 11.39 14.19 -4.66
C ASP A 23 9.87 14.45 -4.45
N GLY A 24 9.24 13.64 -3.58
CA GLY A 24 7.81 13.65 -3.25
C GLY A 24 7.40 14.85 -2.39
N SER A 25 6.09 15.01 -2.20
CA SER A 25 5.50 16.09 -1.39
C SER A 25 6.05 16.12 0.04
N PHE A 26 6.23 14.97 0.69
CA PHE A 26 6.76 14.89 2.05
C PHE A 26 8.23 15.34 2.13
N ALA A 27 9.06 14.91 1.18
CA ALA A 27 10.43 15.35 1.11
C ALA A 27 10.55 16.88 0.89
N ARG A 28 9.68 17.47 0.07
CA ARG A 28 9.61 18.92 -0.15
C ARG A 28 9.20 19.70 1.11
N LEU A 29 8.45 19.07 2.01
CA LEU A 29 8.10 19.63 3.32
C LEU A 29 9.20 19.42 4.37
N GLY A 30 10.34 18.82 3.99
CA GLY A 30 11.44 18.50 4.91
C GLY A 30 11.17 17.29 5.81
N ILE A 31 10.09 16.54 5.57
CA ILE A 31 9.78 15.30 6.28
C ILE A 31 10.70 14.21 5.73
N ARG A 32 11.54 13.65 6.60
CA ARG A 32 12.42 12.55 6.22
C ARG A 32 11.62 11.26 6.13
N THR A 33 11.63 10.65 4.96
CA THR A 33 11.06 9.33 4.70
C THR A 33 12.14 8.44 4.10
N ASP A 34 12.29 7.22 4.62
CA ASP A 34 13.17 6.20 4.05
C ASP A 34 12.34 4.97 3.67
N PRO A 35 11.83 4.90 2.43
CA PRO A 35 11.05 3.75 1.99
C PRO A 35 11.89 2.49 1.80
N THR A 36 13.22 2.61 1.71
CA THR A 36 14.10 1.47 1.41
C THR A 36 14.10 0.44 2.52
N THR A 37 13.76 0.84 3.76
CA THR A 37 13.67 -0.06 4.90
C THR A 37 12.36 -0.86 4.92
N ILE A 38 11.24 -0.27 4.46
CA ILE A 38 9.90 -0.85 4.63
C ILE A 38 9.36 -1.52 3.36
N VAL A 39 9.73 -1.03 2.17
CA VAL A 39 9.26 -1.59 0.88
C VAL A 39 9.61 -3.07 0.72
N PRO A 40 10.82 -3.56 1.04
CA PRO A 40 11.12 -4.99 0.96
C PRO A 40 10.19 -5.84 1.86
N ARG A 41 9.89 -5.35 3.06
CA ARG A 41 9.00 -6.04 4.02
C ARG A 41 7.55 -6.07 3.55
N ILE A 42 7.07 -4.98 2.96
CA ILE A 42 5.74 -4.94 2.35
C ILE A 42 5.66 -5.93 1.19
N ASN A 43 6.69 -6.02 0.37
CA ASN A 43 6.75 -6.99 -0.73
C ASN A 43 6.76 -8.45 -0.25
N GLU A 44 7.46 -8.76 0.85
CA GLU A 44 7.40 -10.08 1.52
C GLU A 44 5.96 -10.41 1.95
N LEU A 45 5.30 -9.49 2.66
CA LEU A 45 3.91 -9.68 3.12
C LEU A 45 2.93 -9.85 1.95
N LEU A 46 3.07 -9.05 0.90
CA LEU A 46 2.24 -9.16 -0.30
C LEU A 46 2.46 -10.49 -1.03
N SER A 47 3.69 -11.00 -1.05
CA SER A 47 4.00 -12.30 -1.62
C SER A 47 3.28 -13.42 -0.86
N GLU A 48 3.36 -13.41 0.47
CA GLU A 48 2.70 -14.40 1.32
C GLU A 48 1.17 -14.35 1.19
N PHE A 49 0.58 -13.16 1.20
CA PHE A 49 -0.88 -13.02 1.05
C PHE A 49 -1.35 -13.50 -0.34
N ARG A 50 -0.62 -13.19 -1.41
CA ARG A 50 -0.93 -13.69 -2.75
C ARG A 50 -0.79 -15.22 -2.86
N ALA A 51 0.21 -15.81 -2.21
CA ALA A 51 0.42 -17.26 -2.24
C ALA A 51 -0.69 -18.05 -1.52
N ASN A 52 -1.43 -17.40 -0.62
CA ASN A 52 -2.51 -18.00 0.16
C ASN A 52 -3.92 -17.61 -0.36
N ASP A 53 -4.03 -17.08 -1.58
CA ASP A 53 -5.28 -16.54 -2.17
C ASP A 53 -5.98 -15.50 -1.25
N ALA A 54 -5.20 -14.84 -0.38
CA ALA A 54 -5.70 -13.84 0.56
C ALA A 54 -5.74 -12.46 -0.09
N VAL A 55 -6.65 -11.61 0.40
CA VAL A 55 -6.90 -10.30 -0.20
C VAL A 55 -5.83 -9.30 0.24
N ALA A 56 -5.15 -8.69 -0.73
CA ALA A 56 -4.26 -7.55 -0.53
C ALA A 56 -4.87 -6.28 -1.13
N ILE A 57 -4.95 -5.23 -0.31
CA ILE A 57 -5.62 -3.97 -0.61
C ILE A 57 -4.62 -2.82 -0.46
N ASP A 58 -4.41 -2.06 -1.52
CA ASP A 58 -3.74 -0.76 -1.42
C ASP A 58 -4.75 0.36 -1.18
N MET A 59 -4.45 1.24 -0.23
CA MET A 59 -5.14 2.52 -0.05
C MET A 59 -4.26 3.63 -0.63
N ILE A 60 -4.85 4.38 -1.55
CA ILE A 60 -4.22 5.47 -2.28
C ILE A 60 -4.95 6.77 -1.91
N ASP A 61 -4.23 7.73 -1.33
CA ASP A 61 -4.70 9.11 -1.22
C ASP A 61 -4.65 9.76 -2.61
N SER A 62 -5.82 10.20 -3.08
CA SER A 62 -5.91 11.12 -4.19
C SER A 62 -6.43 12.45 -3.65
N ASN A 63 -5.82 13.55 -4.09
CA ASN A 63 -6.20 14.94 -3.77
C ASN A 63 -7.68 15.30 -4.11
N ASN A 64 -8.53 14.32 -4.41
CA ASN A 64 -9.95 14.41 -4.70
C ASN A 64 -10.82 13.42 -3.88
N SER A 65 -10.44 13.13 -2.63
CA SER A 65 -11.25 12.42 -1.61
C SER A 65 -11.68 10.97 -1.93
N LYS A 66 -11.07 10.32 -2.93
CA LYS A 66 -11.36 8.93 -3.28
C LYS A 66 -10.17 8.07 -2.89
N ILE A 67 -10.34 7.30 -1.82
CA ILE A 67 -9.49 6.14 -1.51
C ILE A 67 -9.79 5.11 -2.59
N PHE A 68 -8.81 4.80 -3.43
CA PHE A 68 -8.93 3.72 -4.40
C PHE A 68 -8.41 2.43 -3.78
N TYR A 69 -9.24 1.39 -3.81
CA TYR A 69 -8.84 0.03 -3.47
C TYR A 69 -8.41 -0.68 -4.74
N ARG A 70 -7.14 -1.09 -4.82
CA ARG A 70 -6.66 -1.96 -5.91
C ARG A 70 -6.33 -3.33 -5.34
N CYS A 71 -7.00 -4.37 -5.86
CA CYS A 71 -6.49 -5.75 -5.70
C CYS A 71 -5.15 -5.84 -6.44
N LEU A 72 -4.09 -6.15 -5.71
CA LEU A 72 -2.74 -6.15 -6.23
C LEU A 72 -2.45 -7.37 -7.13
N GLY A 73 -2.60 -7.18 -8.45
CA GLY A 73 -2.18 -8.12 -9.49
C GLY A 73 -0.85 -7.77 -10.19
N MET A 74 -0.10 -6.76 -9.72
CA MET A 74 1.17 -6.35 -10.34
C MET A 74 2.24 -6.05 -9.26
N PRO A 75 3.53 -6.28 -9.54
CA PRO A 75 4.62 -5.90 -8.65
C PRO A 75 4.65 -4.38 -8.44
N MET A 76 4.85 -3.94 -7.19
CA MET A 76 5.04 -2.55 -6.83
C MET A 76 6.47 -2.14 -7.17
N PHE A 77 6.69 -1.60 -8.37
CA PHE A 77 7.75 -0.66 -8.78
C PHE A 77 7.39 -0.01 -10.11
#